data_AF-A0A961L5Q0-F1
#
_entry.id   AF-A0A961L5Q0-F1
#
_cell.length_a   1.000
_cell.length_b   1.000
_cell.length_c   1.000
_cell.angle_alpha   90.00
_cell.angle_beta   90.00
_cell.angle_gamma   90.00
#
_symmetry.space_group_name_H-M   'P 1'
#
loop_
_entity.id
_entity.type
_entity.pdbx_description
1 polymer ?
#
loop_
_entity_poly.entity_id
_entity_poly.type
_entity_poly.pdbx_seq_one_letter_code
_entity_poly.pdbx_strand_id
1 'polypeptide(L)' 'IADVERVLALEPRHFGALAGLAFMFEQMGETELALRALRAVQALNPNRDNINETILRLERTTGAADI' A
#
# COMPACT_ATOMS: atom_id res chain seq x y z
N ILE A 1 7.09 12.15 0.83
CA ILE A 1 7.23 10.90 0.03
C ILE A 1 8.69 10.58 -0.25
N ALA A 2 9.50 11.53 -0.74
CA ALA A 2 10.91 11.30 -1.11
C ALA A 2 11.76 10.55 -0.07
N ASP A 3 11.58 10.80 1.23
CA ASP A 3 12.32 10.09 2.28
C ASP A 3 11.95 8.59 2.36
N VAL A 4 10.66 8.28 2.21
CA VAL A 4 10.16 6.90 2.20
C VAL A 4 10.59 6.18 0.93
N GLU A 5 10.58 6.86 -0.21
CA GLU A 5 11.13 6.31 -1.47
C GLU A 5 12.62 6.03 -1.37
N ARG A 6 13.39 6.90 -0.70
CA ARG A 6 14.83 6.67 -0.45
C ARG A 6 15.05 5.44 0.42
N VAL A 7 14.25 5.24 1.45
CA VAL A 7 14.29 4.02 2.28
C VAL A 7 13.97 2.79 1.42
N LEU A 8 12.96 2.85 0.56
CA LEU A 8 12.60 1.74 -0.32
C LEU A 8 13.63 1.49 -1.43
N ALA A 9 14.37 2.51 -1.86
CA ALA A 9 15.48 2.34 -2.79
C ALA A 9 16.65 1.57 -2.17
N LEU A 10 16.87 1.74 -0.85
CA LEU A 10 17.91 1.01 -0.10
C LEU A 10 17.42 -0.37 0.35
N GLU A 11 16.17 -0.46 0.80
CA GLU A 11 15.52 -1.68 1.26
C GLU A 11 14.11 -1.83 0.64
N PRO A 12 14.01 -2.44 -0.55
CA PRO A 12 12.74 -2.55 -1.30
C PRO A 12 11.66 -3.38 -0.60
N ARG A 13 12.06 -4.19 0.38
CA ARG A 13 11.17 -5.06 1.17
C ARG A 13 10.88 -4.49 2.56
N HIS A 14 11.21 -3.22 2.80
CA HIS A 14 11.01 -2.58 4.09
C HIS A 14 9.53 -2.34 4.35
N PHE A 15 8.92 -3.27 5.11
CA PHE A 15 7.49 -3.29 5.42
C PHE A 15 6.94 -1.95 5.90
N GLY A 16 7.57 -1.33 6.90
CA GLY A 16 7.08 -0.08 7.49
C GLY A 16 7.10 1.09 6.52
N ALA A 17 8.00 1.06 5.54
CA ALA A 17 8.13 2.11 4.54
C ALA A 17 7.06 1.94 3.46
N LEU A 18 6.81 0.70 3.00
CA LEU A 18 5.71 0.41 2.09
C LEU A 18 4.34 0.71 2.70
N ALA A 19 4.12 0.37 3.98
CA ALA A 19 2.88 0.67 4.68
C ALA A 19 2.68 2.19 4.88
N GLY A 20 3.74 2.91 5.26
CA GLY A 20 3.70 4.37 5.34
C GLY A 20 3.45 5.03 3.97
N LEU A 21 4.03 4.48 2.90
CA LEU A 21 3.82 4.94 1.53
C LEU A 21 2.38 4.75 1.08
N ALA A 22 1.79 3.57 1.34
CA ALA A 22 0.38 3.30 1.08
C ALA A 22 -0.54 4.31 1.77
N PHE A 23 -0.29 4.59 3.05
CA PHE A 23 -1.08 5.56 3.82
C PHE A 23 -0.94 6.97 3.25
N MET A 24 0.27 7.40 2.86
CA MET A 24 0.46 8.71 2.22
C MET A 24 -0.31 8.80 0.90
N PHE A 25 -0.26 7.77 0.05
CA PHE A 25 -1.02 7.74 -1.20
C PHE A 25 -2.53 7.80 -0.97
N GLU A 26 -3.04 7.08 0.03
CA GLU A 26 -4.44 7.14 0.40
C GLU A 26 -4.86 8.57 0.81
N GLN A 27 -4.07 9.24 1.66
CA GLN A 27 -4.39 10.61 2.11
C GLN A 27 -4.36 11.64 0.98
N MET A 28 -3.61 11.38 -0.08
CA MET A 28 -3.57 12.23 -1.27
C MET A 28 -4.69 11.92 -2.27
N GLY A 29 -5.53 10.90 -2.01
CA GLY A 29 -6.54 10.43 -2.96
C GLY A 29 -5.98 9.59 -4.11
N GLU A 30 -4.70 9.22 -4.06
CA GLU A 30 -4.00 8.40 -5.04
C GLU A 30 -4.26 6.90 -4.78
N THR A 31 -5.53 6.50 -4.83
CA THR A 31 -5.99 5.18 -4.39
C THR A 31 -5.31 4.02 -5.13
N GLU A 32 -5.03 4.17 -6.43
CA GLU A 32 -4.32 3.16 -7.22
C GLU A 32 -2.88 2.94 -6.73
N LEU A 33 -2.18 4.02 -6.38
CA LEU A 33 -0.82 3.94 -5.83
C LEU A 33 -0.84 3.35 -4.42
N ALA A 34 -1.85 3.69 -3.62
CA ALA A 34 -2.06 3.10 -2.30
C ALA A 34 -2.25 1.58 -2.39
N LEU A 35 -3.11 1.11 -3.32
CA LEU A 35 -3.34 -0.32 -3.55
C LEU A 35 -2.08 -1.05 -3.99
N ARG A 36 -1.29 -0.48 -4.91
CA ARG A 36 -0.01 -1.07 -5.33
C ARG A 36 0.96 -1.23 -4.15
N ALA A 37 1.09 -0.21 -3.32
CA ALA A 37 1.94 -0.26 -2.13
C ALA A 37 1.44 -1.31 -1.13
N LEU A 38 0.13 -1.38 -0.85
CA LEU A 38 -0.45 -2.38 0.04
C LEU A 38 -0.31 -3.81 -0.49
N ARG A 39 -0.45 -4.04 -1.79
CA ARG A 39 -0.22 -5.36 -2.40
C ARG A 39 1.24 -5.79 -2.27
N ALA A 40 2.19 -4.86 -2.39
CA ALA A 40 3.59 -5.15 -2.10
C ALA A 40 3.80 -5.52 -0.62
N VAL A 41 3.11 -4.83 0.30
CA VAL A 41 3.12 -5.19 1.74
C VAL A 41 2.54 -6.60 1.97
N GLN A 42 1.40 -6.90 1.35
CA GLN A 42 0.70 -8.20 1.47
C GLN A 42 1.56 -9.35 0.92
N ALA A 43 2.23 -9.15 -0.22
CA ALA A 43 3.13 -10.15 -0.79
C ALA A 43 4.31 -10.49 0.12
N LEU A 44 4.75 -9.54 0.96
CA LEU A 44 5.81 -9.74 1.94
C LEU A 44 5.29 -10.36 3.25
N ASN A 45 4.08 -10.02 3.67
CA ASN A 45 3.45 -10.50 4.90
C ASN A 45 1.95 -10.75 4.69
N PRO A 46 1.55 -11.92 4.18
CA PRO A 46 0.16 -12.20 3.80
C PRO A 46 -0.81 -12.30 4.98
N ASN A 47 -0.31 -12.63 6.17
CA ASN A 47 -1.12 -12.91 7.37
C ASN A 47 -1.41 -11.65 8.21
N ARG A 48 -1.53 -10.48 7.58
CA ARG A 48 -1.78 -9.21 8.27
C ARG A 48 -3.19 -8.72 7.95
N ASP A 49 -4.11 -9.01 8.87
CA ASP A 49 -5.53 -8.70 8.71
C ASP A 49 -5.79 -7.22 8.41
N ASN A 50 -5.06 -6.31 9.08
CA ASN A 50 -5.19 -4.86 8.86
C ASN A 50 -4.85 -4.41 7.43
N ILE A 51 -3.86 -5.04 6.77
CA ILE A 51 -3.48 -4.73 5.39
C ILE A 51 -4.54 -5.27 4.43
N ASN A 52 -4.99 -6.51 4.65
CA ASN A 52 -6.03 -7.13 3.84
C ASN A 52 -7.35 -6.34 3.92
N GLU A 53 -7.76 -5.92 5.11
CA GLU A 53 -8.93 -5.05 5.32
C GLU A 53 -8.79 -3.70 4.61
N THR A 54 -7.59 -3.11 4.65
CA THR A 54 -7.31 -1.83 3.98
C THR A 54 -7.41 -1.98 2.45
N ILE A 55 -6.84 -3.05 1.88
CA ILE A 55 -6.96 -3.36 0.45
C ILE A 55 -8.44 -3.50 0.06
N LEU A 56 -9.19 -4.34 0.78
CA LEU A 56 -10.62 -4.56 0.51
C LEU A 56 -11.46 -3.29 0.64
N ARG A 57 -11.13 -2.41 1.58
CA ARG A 57 -11.79 -1.10 1.72
C ARG A 57 -11.47 -0.22 0.53
N LEU A 58 -10.21 -0.11 0.13
CA LEU A 58 -9.81 0.73 -0.99
C LEU A 58 -10.38 0.23 -2.31
N GLU A 59 -10.36 -1.07 -2.59
CA GLU A 59 -10.95 -1.68 -3.80
C GLU A 59 -12.44 -1.37 -3.95
N ARG A 60 -13.20 -1.40 -2.84
CA ARG A 60 -14.62 -0.99 -2.82
C ARG A 60 -14.82 0.50 -3.07
N THR A 61 -13.83 1.33 -2.73
CA THR A 61 -13.91 2.79 -2.86
C THR A 61 -13.54 3.24 -4.27
N THR A 62 -12.56 2.60 -4.92
CA THR A 62 -12.18 2.89 -6.31
C THR A 62 -13.12 2.28 -7.35
N GLY A 63 -14.05 1.41 -6.96
CA GLY A 63 -14.83 0.62 -7.91
C GLY A 63 -13.96 -0.37 -8.71
N ALA A 64 -12.73 -0.63 -8.24
CA ALA A 64 -11.79 -1.58 -8.85
C ALA A 64 -12.18 -3.05 -8.57
N ALA A 65 -13.46 -3.29 -8.35
CA ALA A 65 -14.10 -4.59 -8.45
C ALA A 65 -14.58 -4.80 -9.90
N ASP A 66 -13.66 -4.71 -10.85
CA ASP A 66 -13.80 -5.08 -12.26
C ASP A 66 -12.35 -5.00 -12.78
N ILE A 67 -11.63 -6.09 -13.03
CA ILE A 67 -11.84 -7.19 -14.00
C ILE A 67 -10.93 -8.37 -13.63
#